data_AF-A0A226QSQ2-F1
#
_entry.id   AF-A0A226QSQ2-F1
#
_cell.length_a   1.000
_cell.length_b   1.000
_cell.length_c   1.000
_cell.angle_alpha   90.00
_cell.angle_beta   90.00
_cell.angle_gamma   90.00
#
_symmetry.space_group_name_H-M   'P 1'
#
loop_
_entity.id
_entity.type
_entity.pdbx_description
1 polymer ?
#
loop_
_entity_poly.entity_id
_entity_poly.type
_entity_poly.pdbx_seq_one_letter_code
_entity_poly.pdbx_strand_id
1 'polypeptide(L)'
;MNKEWLAYYFVTQITQKTGNIQARLERALDAIDKLLEKGWTLEEIKNELDLFAQMYPLAVKNIYHMEEIMGNKQPPGNLLEPDAFYYHNALRETSAPTKLVYNKEKQCYERIDQPFFLEMKKCFTMNDLLRYWYKSNGMNPTEHHIKQDTGRFEYLLGMYDIDEILFAIDIAQATRKDNQQKPLRNVFELEKYIEEAKEAIQLKKSASRLEGIDRVFKRREAQ
;
A
#
# COMPACT_ATOMS: atom_id res chain seq x y z
N MET A 1 -15.25 11.65 -7.27
CA MET A 1 -15.85 11.61 -5.92
C MET A 1 -14.81 12.08 -4.91
N ASN A 2 -15.17 12.93 -3.94
CA ASN A 2 -14.26 13.36 -2.87
C ASN A 2 -14.73 12.82 -1.50
N LYS A 3 -13.88 12.95 -0.47
CA LYS A 3 -14.16 12.39 0.86
C LYS A 3 -15.32 13.09 1.56
N GLU A 4 -15.46 14.40 1.35
CA GLU A 4 -16.55 15.22 1.91
C GLU A 4 -17.91 14.76 1.39
N TRP A 5 -17.99 14.48 0.09
CA TRP A 5 -19.19 13.92 -0.53
C TRP A 5 -19.51 12.54 0.03
N LEU A 6 -18.51 11.66 0.18
CA LEU A 6 -18.72 10.30 0.67
C LEU A 6 -19.16 10.28 2.15
N ALA A 7 -18.58 11.14 2.98
CA ALA A 7 -19.01 11.33 4.36
C ALA A 7 -20.47 11.81 4.42
N TYR A 8 -20.84 12.80 3.60
CA TYR A 8 -22.21 13.30 3.51
C TYR A 8 -23.18 12.22 3.02
N TYR A 9 -22.78 11.44 2.02
CA TYR A 9 -23.53 10.32 1.50
C TYR A 9 -23.83 9.27 2.59
N PHE A 10 -22.81 8.87 3.35
CA PHE A 10 -22.99 7.91 4.45
C PHE A 10 -23.96 8.41 5.54
N VAL A 11 -23.82 9.68 5.96
CA VAL A 11 -24.67 10.23 7.03
C VAL A 11 -26.11 10.44 6.57
N THR A 12 -26.31 10.96 5.36
CA THR A 12 -27.65 11.41 4.92
C THR A 12 -28.40 10.36 4.10
N GLN A 13 -27.71 9.56 3.30
CA GLN A 13 -28.35 8.60 2.39
C GLN A 13 -28.35 7.19 2.95
N ILE A 14 -27.25 6.75 3.57
CA ILE A 14 -27.10 5.39 4.10
C ILE A 14 -27.77 5.26 5.47
N THR A 15 -27.35 6.05 6.45
CA THR A 15 -27.88 5.95 7.83
C THR A 15 -29.17 6.78 8.04
N GLN A 16 -29.47 7.72 7.12
CA GLN A 16 -30.66 8.60 7.14
C GLN A 16 -30.83 9.37 8.46
N LYS A 17 -29.72 9.80 9.08
CA LYS A 17 -29.74 10.44 10.40
C LYS A 17 -29.86 11.96 10.28
N THR A 18 -30.80 12.52 11.05
CA THR A 18 -31.11 13.97 11.04
C THR A 18 -30.50 14.75 12.22
N GLY A 19 -30.03 14.05 13.27
CA GLY A 19 -29.48 14.66 14.48
C GLY A 19 -27.95 14.64 14.55
N ASN A 20 -27.36 15.75 14.99
CA ASN A 20 -25.92 15.93 15.19
C ASN A 20 -25.08 15.64 13.92
N ILE A 21 -25.55 16.15 12.77
CA ILE A 21 -24.97 15.90 11.44
C ILE A 21 -23.50 16.30 11.38
N GLN A 22 -23.14 17.46 11.92
CA GLN A 22 -21.76 17.97 11.87
C GLN A 22 -20.77 17.02 12.55
N ALA A 23 -21.04 16.60 13.79
CA ALA A 23 -20.16 15.68 14.51
C ALA A 23 -20.10 14.29 13.84
N ARG A 24 -21.18 13.86 13.18
CA ARG A 24 -21.21 12.61 12.40
C ARG A 24 -20.38 12.71 11.12
N LEU A 25 -20.42 13.85 10.43
CA LEU A 25 -19.60 14.10 9.25
C LEU A 25 -18.12 14.11 9.60
N GLU A 26 -17.74 14.77 10.69
CA GLU A 26 -16.34 14.81 11.15
C GLU A 26 -15.82 13.40 11.47
N ARG A 27 -16.62 12.57 12.16
CA ARG A 27 -16.27 11.17 12.41
C ARG A 27 -16.20 10.33 11.14
N ALA A 28 -17.13 10.53 10.21
CA ALA A 28 -17.11 9.81 8.93
C ALA A 28 -15.88 10.21 8.09
N LEU A 29 -15.45 11.47 8.14
CA LEU A 29 -14.22 11.93 7.49
C LEU A 29 -12.98 11.26 8.08
N ASP A 30 -12.87 11.21 9.42
CA ASP A 30 -11.77 10.52 10.10
C ASP A 30 -11.74 9.02 9.76
N ALA A 31 -12.91 8.37 9.70
CA ALA A 31 -13.03 6.97 9.28
C ALA A 31 -12.58 6.77 7.82
N ILE A 32 -12.97 7.67 6.91
CA ILE A 32 -12.56 7.62 5.51
C ILE A 32 -11.05 7.80 5.40
N ASP A 33 -10.46 8.79 6.08
CA ASP A 33 -9.01 9.03 6.05
C ASP A 33 -8.25 7.77 6.51
N LYS A 34 -8.69 7.12 7.59
CA LYS A 34 -8.12 5.83 8.05
C LYS A 34 -8.28 4.68 7.05
N LEU A 35 -9.39 4.63 6.31
CA LEU A 35 -9.61 3.62 5.27
C LEU A 35 -8.71 3.89 4.05
N LEU A 36 -8.55 5.16 3.66
CA LEU A 36 -7.62 5.57 2.60
C LEU A 36 -6.17 5.22 2.98
N GLU A 37 -5.77 5.45 4.24
CA GLU A 37 -4.45 5.01 4.74
C GLU A 37 -4.27 3.49 4.71
N LYS A 38 -5.37 2.73 4.89
CA LYS A 38 -5.38 1.27 4.73
C LYS A 38 -5.36 0.83 3.27
N GLY A 39 -5.43 1.75 2.29
CA GLY A 39 -5.36 1.45 0.87
C GLY A 39 -6.71 1.26 0.18
N TRP A 40 -7.82 1.62 0.82
CA TRP A 40 -9.12 1.67 0.15
C TRP A 40 -9.20 2.87 -0.80
N THR A 41 -9.94 2.73 -1.89
CA THR A 41 -10.39 3.88 -2.69
C THR A 41 -11.77 4.36 -2.23
N LEU A 42 -12.09 5.63 -2.50
CA LEU A 42 -13.41 6.18 -2.17
C LEU A 42 -14.55 5.40 -2.85
N GLU A 43 -14.32 4.88 -4.06
CA GLU A 43 -15.29 4.09 -4.81
C GLU A 43 -15.55 2.73 -4.18
N GLU A 44 -14.49 2.05 -3.72
CA GLU A 44 -14.61 0.79 -3.00
C GLU A 44 -15.32 0.95 -1.66
N ILE A 45 -14.98 2.00 -0.90
CA ILE A 45 -15.67 2.33 0.36
C ILE A 45 -17.17 2.52 0.08
N LYS A 46 -17.51 3.31 -0.94
CA LYS A 46 -18.92 3.52 -1.32
C LYS A 46 -19.61 2.21 -1.69
N ASN A 47 -18.98 1.38 -2.52
CA ASN A 47 -19.56 0.10 -2.95
C ASN A 47 -19.82 -0.84 -1.77
N GLU A 48 -18.91 -0.88 -0.79
CA GLU A 48 -19.10 -1.67 0.43
C GLU A 48 -20.22 -1.14 1.34
N LEU A 49 -20.37 0.18 1.42
CA LEU A 49 -21.47 0.82 2.13
C LEU A 49 -22.81 0.52 1.46
N ASP A 50 -22.87 0.62 0.13
CA ASP A 50 -24.07 0.32 -0.66
C ASP A 50 -24.46 -1.15 -0.52
N LEU A 51 -23.49 -2.06 -0.65
CA LEU A 51 -23.71 -3.49 -0.49
C LEU A 51 -24.27 -3.80 0.91
N PHE A 52 -23.68 -3.21 1.96
CA PHE A 52 -24.18 -3.39 3.32
C PHE A 52 -25.61 -2.86 3.48
N ALA A 53 -25.90 -1.66 2.95
CA ALA A 53 -27.23 -1.06 3.04
C ALA A 53 -28.30 -1.90 2.30
N GLN A 54 -27.93 -2.51 1.18
CA GLN A 54 -28.79 -3.42 0.43
C GLN A 54 -29.02 -4.75 1.16
N MET A 55 -27.96 -5.34 1.74
CA MET A 55 -28.05 -6.61 2.45
C MET A 55 -28.75 -6.50 3.81
N TYR A 56 -28.58 -5.38 4.51
CA TYR A 56 -29.05 -5.17 5.88
C TYR A 56 -29.81 -3.85 6.08
N PRO A 57 -30.93 -3.62 5.36
CA PRO A 57 -31.62 -2.33 5.33
C PRO A 57 -32.23 -1.90 6.68
N LEU A 58 -32.48 -2.84 7.59
CA LEU A 58 -32.96 -2.54 8.95
C LEU A 58 -31.80 -2.23 9.90
N ALA A 59 -30.67 -2.92 9.76
CA ALA A 59 -29.51 -2.73 10.63
C ALA A 59 -28.79 -1.41 10.33
N VAL A 60 -28.71 -1.02 9.05
CA VAL A 60 -27.99 0.19 8.62
C VAL A 60 -28.55 1.47 9.24
N LYS A 61 -29.86 1.48 9.56
CA LYS A 61 -30.51 2.60 10.26
C LYS A 61 -30.06 2.76 11.70
N ASN A 62 -29.49 1.71 12.30
CA ASN A 62 -29.01 1.72 13.68
C ASN A 62 -27.49 1.87 13.79
N ILE A 63 -26.78 1.92 12.66
CA ILE A 63 -25.34 2.14 12.61
C ILE A 63 -25.04 3.62 12.85
N TYR A 64 -24.01 3.88 13.65
CA TYR A 64 -23.54 5.23 13.98
C TYR A 64 -22.18 5.52 13.36
N HIS A 65 -21.37 4.48 13.15
CA HIS A 65 -19.98 4.58 12.75
C HIS A 65 -19.70 3.75 11.50
N MET A 66 -18.90 4.30 10.58
CA MET A 66 -18.52 3.60 9.35
C MET A 66 -17.68 2.35 9.67
N GLU A 67 -16.95 2.38 10.77
CA GLU A 67 -16.14 1.29 11.32
C GLU A 67 -16.96 0.06 11.68
N GLU A 68 -18.27 0.21 11.99
CA GLU A 68 -19.15 -0.94 12.24
C GLU A 68 -19.37 -1.77 10.97
N ILE A 69 -19.28 -1.14 9.79
CA ILE A 69 -19.42 -1.80 8.49
C ILE A 69 -18.06 -2.25 7.95
N MET A 70 -17.05 -1.37 8.08
CA MET A 70 -15.76 -1.52 7.41
C MET A 70 -14.67 -2.13 8.29
N GLY A 71 -14.86 -2.20 9.61
CA GLY A 71 -13.79 -2.49 10.58
C GLY A 71 -13.05 -3.80 10.35
N ASN A 72 -13.74 -4.82 9.83
CA ASN A 72 -13.19 -6.15 9.55
C ASN A 72 -12.92 -6.39 8.06
N LYS A 73 -13.15 -5.40 7.19
CA LYS A 73 -12.96 -5.55 5.74
C LYS A 73 -11.54 -5.13 5.36
N GLN A 74 -10.97 -5.84 4.38
CA GLN A 74 -9.71 -5.49 3.74
C GLN A 74 -9.98 -4.82 2.39
N PRO A 75 -9.13 -3.88 1.95
CA PRO A 75 -9.28 -3.29 0.62
C PRO A 75 -9.28 -4.39 -0.44
N PRO A 76 -10.15 -4.30 -1.46
CA PRO A 76 -10.15 -5.26 -2.55
C PRO A 76 -8.83 -5.14 -3.33
N GLY A 77 -8.34 -6.27 -3.84
CA GLY A 77 -7.12 -6.29 -4.66
C GLY A 77 -5.81 -6.03 -3.89
N ASN A 78 -5.81 -6.18 -2.57
CA ASN A 78 -4.57 -6.23 -1.80
C ASN A 78 -3.77 -7.49 -2.20
N LEU A 79 -2.56 -7.29 -2.71
CA LEU A 79 -1.62 -8.35 -3.09
C LEU A 79 -0.82 -8.87 -1.90
N LEU A 80 -0.96 -8.25 -0.72
CA LEU A 80 -0.34 -8.70 0.50
C LEU A 80 -1.20 -9.75 1.20
N GLU A 81 -0.56 -10.84 1.61
CA GLU A 81 -1.15 -11.83 2.48
C GLU A 81 -1.14 -11.32 3.94
N PRO A 82 -2.22 -11.56 4.69
CA PRO A 82 -2.23 -11.26 6.12
C PRO A 82 -1.11 -12.01 6.86
N ASP A 83 -0.45 -11.32 7.79
CA ASP A 83 0.62 -11.85 8.65
C ASP A 83 1.89 -12.36 7.93
N ALA A 84 2.00 -12.18 6.60
CA ALA A 84 3.21 -12.48 5.86
C ALA A 84 4.29 -11.41 6.09
N PHE A 85 5.55 -11.85 6.19
CA PHE A 85 6.70 -10.96 6.30
C PHE A 85 7.46 -10.91 4.98
N TYR A 86 7.41 -9.76 4.32
CA TYR A 86 8.00 -9.54 3.00
C TYR A 86 9.43 -9.00 3.09
N TYR A 87 10.31 -9.50 2.21
CA TYR A 87 11.66 -9.09 1.80
C TYR A 87 11.82 -7.64 1.36
N HIS A 88 10.94 -7.25 0.46
CA HIS A 88 11.18 -6.17 -0.47
C HIS A 88 10.87 -4.83 0.17
N ASN A 89 11.75 -3.84 -0.04
CA ASN A 89 11.63 -2.54 0.63
C ASN A 89 10.34 -1.80 0.24
N ALA A 90 9.81 -2.03 -0.97
CA ALA A 90 8.56 -1.43 -1.41
C ALA A 90 7.32 -1.95 -0.64
N LEU A 91 7.43 -3.08 0.06
CA LEU A 91 6.35 -3.71 0.84
C LEU A 91 6.47 -3.39 2.34
N ARG A 92 7.48 -2.61 2.75
CA ARG A 92 7.78 -2.25 4.13
C ARG A 92 7.59 -0.76 4.37
N GLU A 93 7.26 -0.43 5.60
CA GLU A 93 7.39 0.91 6.16
C GLU A 93 8.51 0.90 7.20
N THR A 94 9.45 1.83 7.07
CA THR A 94 10.58 1.95 8.00
C THR A 94 10.77 3.38 8.44
N SER A 95 11.36 3.57 9.62
CA SER A 95 11.76 4.90 10.10
C SER A 95 12.71 5.55 9.11
N ALA A 96 12.56 6.87 8.89
CA ALA A 96 13.49 7.61 8.05
C ALA A 96 14.92 7.50 8.61
N PRO A 97 15.95 7.43 7.75
CA PRO A 97 17.33 7.43 8.21
C PRO A 97 17.63 8.72 8.97
N THR A 98 18.50 8.64 9.98
CA THR A 98 18.96 9.81 10.73
C THR A 98 19.60 10.82 9.78
N LYS A 99 19.21 12.09 9.91
CA LYS A 99 19.75 13.19 9.09
C LYS A 99 20.28 14.30 9.97
N LEU A 100 21.38 14.91 9.53
CA LEU A 100 21.86 16.18 10.06
C LEU A 100 21.25 17.31 9.23
N VAL A 101 20.43 18.14 9.85
CA VAL A 101 19.78 19.29 9.20
C VAL A 101 20.32 20.57 9.82
N TYR A 102 20.71 21.52 8.97
CA TYR A 102 21.14 22.83 9.43
C TYR A 102 19.94 23.65 9.91
N ASN A 103 19.90 23.95 11.21
CA ASN A 103 18.89 24.82 11.79
C ASN A 103 19.34 26.28 11.66
N LYS A 104 18.65 27.03 10.78
CA LYS A 104 18.96 28.44 10.51
C LYS A 104 18.69 29.37 11.70
N GLU A 105 17.78 29.03 12.60
CA GLU A 105 17.48 29.85 13.78
C GLU A 105 18.57 29.68 14.84
N LYS A 106 19.02 28.44 15.06
CA LYS A 106 20.06 28.13 16.06
C LYS A 106 21.49 28.19 15.52
N GLN A 107 21.66 28.43 14.22
CA GLN A 107 22.94 28.46 13.52
C GLN A 107 23.81 27.23 13.80
N CYS A 108 23.19 26.04 13.89
CA CYS A 108 23.87 24.79 14.18
C CYS A 108 23.26 23.62 13.42
N TYR A 109 23.99 22.51 13.33
CA TYR A 109 23.44 21.27 12.79
C TYR A 109 22.72 20.50 13.88
N GLU A 110 21.45 20.17 13.63
CA GLU A 110 20.64 19.33 14.49
C GLU A 110 20.54 17.92 13.90
N ARG A 111 20.76 16.93 14.77
CA ARG A 111 20.50 15.52 14.45
C ARG A 111 19.00 15.28 14.60
N ILE A 112 18.34 14.98 13.49
CA ILE A 112 16.95 14.52 13.48
C ILE A 112 16.99 12.99 13.39
N ASP A 113 16.69 12.32 14.50
CA ASP A 113 16.43 10.89 14.53
C ASP A 113 14.99 10.58 14.95
N GLN A 114 14.51 9.45 14.45
CA GLN A 114 13.22 8.87 14.82
C GLN A 114 13.48 7.48 15.41
N PRO A 115 12.66 7.01 16.37
CA PRO A 115 12.73 5.64 16.84
C PRO A 115 12.62 4.67 15.65
N PHE A 116 13.51 3.67 15.63
CA PHE A 116 13.48 2.65 14.59
C PHE A 116 12.17 1.87 14.64
N PHE A 117 11.55 1.72 13.47
CA PHE A 117 10.42 0.82 13.26
C PHE A 117 10.55 0.15 11.89
N LEU A 118 9.94 -1.03 11.77
CA LEU A 118 9.85 -1.80 10.54
C LEU A 118 8.53 -2.54 10.57
N GLU A 119 7.59 -2.10 9.76
CA GLU A 119 6.25 -2.67 9.65
C GLU A 119 5.99 -3.09 8.20
N MET A 120 5.11 -4.07 8.00
CA MET A 120 4.62 -4.37 6.65
C MET A 120 3.59 -3.30 6.26
N LYS A 121 3.58 -2.92 4.99
CA LYS A 121 2.48 -2.11 4.47
C LYS A 121 1.15 -2.83 4.71
N LYS A 122 0.11 -2.05 4.97
CA LYS A 122 -1.25 -2.61 5.15
C LYS A 122 -1.88 -3.04 3.83
N CYS A 123 -1.52 -2.37 2.75
CA CYS A 123 -2.03 -2.66 1.42
C CYS A 123 -0.96 -2.40 0.36
N PHE A 124 -0.92 -3.28 -0.64
CA PHE A 124 -0.15 -3.10 -1.86
C PHE A 124 -0.99 -3.65 -3.02
N THR A 125 -1.45 -2.76 -3.90
CA THR A 125 -2.39 -3.11 -4.97
C THR A 125 -1.69 -3.36 -6.29
N MET A 126 -2.42 -3.87 -7.29
CA MET A 126 -1.95 -3.91 -8.69
C MET A 126 -1.50 -2.54 -9.21
N ASN A 127 -2.17 -1.45 -8.80
CA ASN A 127 -1.76 -0.10 -9.19
C ASN A 127 -0.42 0.31 -8.58
N ASP A 128 -0.11 -0.16 -7.37
CA ASP A 128 1.19 0.07 -6.73
C ASP A 128 2.30 -0.72 -7.43
N LEU A 129 2.01 -1.97 -7.84
CA LEU A 129 2.92 -2.80 -8.62
C LEU A 129 3.24 -2.16 -9.98
N LEU A 130 2.21 -1.75 -10.73
CA LEU A 130 2.37 -1.08 -12.02
C LEU A 130 3.14 0.24 -11.87
N ARG A 131 2.81 1.03 -10.85
CA ARG A 131 3.53 2.28 -10.57
C ARG A 131 5.00 2.01 -10.26
N TYR A 132 5.29 0.96 -9.49
CA TYR A 132 6.66 0.53 -9.21
C TYR A 132 7.37 0.17 -10.52
N TRP A 133 6.79 -0.73 -11.32
CA TRP A 133 7.32 -1.14 -12.62
C TRP A 133 7.66 0.03 -13.55
N TYR A 134 6.70 0.94 -13.77
CA TYR A 134 6.91 2.06 -14.69
C TYR A 134 7.92 3.06 -14.17
N LYS A 135 7.86 3.40 -12.87
CA LYS A 135 8.81 4.32 -12.25
C LYS A 135 10.23 3.77 -12.34
N SER A 136 10.40 2.51 -11.98
CA SER A 136 11.72 1.89 -11.91
C SER A 136 12.33 1.70 -13.32
N ASN A 137 11.51 1.54 -14.36
CA ASN A 137 11.97 1.50 -15.76
C ASN A 137 11.96 2.88 -16.49
N GLY A 138 11.62 3.97 -15.80
CA GLY A 138 11.57 5.32 -16.39
C GLY A 138 10.55 5.46 -17.53
N MET A 139 9.41 4.76 -17.42
CA MET A 139 8.37 4.72 -18.44
C MET A 139 7.19 5.61 -18.07
N ASN A 140 6.62 6.28 -19.07
CA ASN A 140 5.33 6.96 -18.97
C ASN A 140 4.29 6.10 -19.69
N PRO A 141 3.47 5.32 -18.96
CA PRO A 141 2.53 4.40 -19.57
C PRO A 141 1.34 5.14 -20.21
N THR A 142 0.74 4.49 -21.20
CA THR A 142 -0.56 4.88 -21.75
C THR A 142 -1.63 3.94 -21.18
N GLU A 143 -2.91 4.25 -21.32
CA GLU A 143 -3.99 3.35 -20.88
C GLU A 143 -3.88 1.95 -21.49
N HIS A 144 -3.46 1.86 -22.76
CA HIS A 144 -3.21 0.58 -23.41
C HIS A 144 -2.09 -0.21 -22.72
N HIS A 145 -0.96 0.45 -22.40
CA HIS A 145 0.13 -0.20 -21.67
C HIS A 145 -0.34 -0.68 -20.29
N ILE A 146 -1.08 0.15 -19.56
CA ILE A 146 -1.61 -0.20 -18.24
C ILE A 146 -2.45 -1.48 -18.34
N LYS A 147 -3.44 -1.51 -19.24
CA LYS A 147 -4.32 -2.67 -19.40
C LYS A 147 -3.56 -3.94 -19.81
N GLN A 148 -2.59 -3.80 -20.70
CA GLN A 148 -1.76 -4.91 -21.14
C GLN A 148 -0.92 -5.47 -19.98
N ASP A 149 -0.20 -4.60 -19.28
CA ASP A 149 0.70 -4.98 -18.20
C ASP A 149 -0.06 -5.48 -16.97
N THR A 150 -1.27 -4.97 -16.69
CA THR A 150 -2.17 -5.52 -15.67
C THR A 150 -2.39 -7.01 -15.90
N GLY A 151 -2.85 -7.41 -17.10
CA GLY A 151 -3.10 -8.82 -17.39
C GLY A 151 -1.85 -9.69 -17.35
N ARG A 152 -0.65 -9.10 -17.54
CA ARG A 152 0.62 -9.81 -17.40
C ARG A 152 1.01 -9.99 -15.95
N PHE A 153 0.88 -8.95 -15.12
CA PHE A 153 1.14 -9.09 -13.70
C PHE A 153 0.14 -10.02 -13.03
N GLU A 154 -1.13 -10.03 -13.44
CA GLU A 154 -2.11 -11.02 -12.97
C GLU A 154 -1.66 -12.46 -13.26
N TYR A 155 -1.12 -12.72 -14.45
CA TYR A 155 -0.56 -14.01 -14.79
C TYR A 155 0.65 -14.37 -13.91
N LEU A 156 1.61 -13.44 -13.72
CA LEU A 156 2.79 -13.66 -12.90
C LEU A 156 2.43 -13.88 -11.42
N LEU A 157 1.49 -13.11 -10.87
CA LEU A 157 0.99 -13.24 -9.50
C LEU A 157 0.24 -14.56 -9.28
N GLY A 158 -0.21 -15.23 -10.35
CA GLY A 158 -0.73 -16.58 -10.28
C GLY A 158 0.33 -17.66 -10.07
N MET A 159 1.62 -17.34 -10.26
CA MET A 159 2.73 -18.28 -10.18
C MET A 159 3.78 -17.92 -9.14
N TYR A 160 3.94 -16.63 -8.84
CA TYR A 160 4.99 -16.08 -8.01
C TYR A 160 4.41 -15.15 -6.96
N ASP A 161 5.09 -15.06 -5.81
CA ASP A 161 4.71 -14.10 -4.78
C ASP A 161 5.09 -12.67 -5.19
N ILE A 162 4.48 -11.69 -4.53
CA ILE A 162 4.74 -10.28 -4.81
C ILE A 162 6.19 -9.87 -4.49
N ASP A 163 6.86 -10.58 -3.58
CA ASP A 163 8.24 -10.33 -3.20
C ASP A 163 9.18 -10.69 -4.37
N GLU A 164 9.03 -11.91 -4.89
CA GLU A 164 9.74 -12.46 -6.05
C GLU A 164 9.60 -11.55 -7.26
N ILE A 165 8.38 -11.09 -7.57
CA ILE A 165 8.14 -10.19 -8.70
C ILE A 165 8.88 -8.86 -8.51
N LEU A 166 8.82 -8.25 -7.31
CA LEU A 166 9.48 -6.97 -7.06
C LEU A 166 11.01 -7.09 -7.07
N PHE A 167 11.55 -8.16 -6.50
CA PHE A 167 12.98 -8.45 -6.60
C PHE A 167 13.43 -8.69 -8.04
N ALA A 168 12.63 -9.41 -8.85
CA ALA A 168 12.92 -9.61 -10.26
C ALA A 168 12.98 -8.28 -11.04
N ILE A 169 12.11 -7.31 -10.70
CA ILE A 169 12.16 -5.97 -11.29
C ILE A 169 13.48 -5.27 -10.95
N ASP A 170 13.88 -5.30 -9.68
CA ASP A 170 15.11 -4.65 -9.21
C ASP A 170 16.37 -5.29 -9.83
N ILE A 171 16.41 -6.63 -9.87
CA ILE A 171 17.53 -7.38 -10.47
C ILE A 171 17.60 -7.14 -11.96
N ALA A 172 16.46 -7.18 -12.67
CA ALA A 172 16.45 -6.89 -14.09
C ALA A 172 17.03 -5.50 -14.40
N GLN A 173 16.73 -4.51 -13.56
CA GLN A 173 17.26 -3.16 -13.73
C GLN A 173 18.74 -3.06 -13.41
N ALA A 174 19.18 -3.66 -12.31
CA ALA A 174 20.59 -3.69 -11.92
C ALA A 174 21.43 -4.36 -13.02
N THR A 175 21.07 -5.60 -13.40
CA THR A 175 21.76 -6.39 -14.43
C THR A 175 21.81 -5.66 -15.77
N ARG A 176 20.72 -5.02 -16.20
CA ARG A 176 20.70 -4.30 -17.47
C ARG A 176 21.49 -3.01 -17.42
N LYS A 177 21.46 -2.29 -16.29
CA LYS A 177 22.28 -1.09 -16.09
C LYS A 177 23.77 -1.43 -16.15
N ASP A 178 24.18 -2.49 -15.46
CA ASP A 178 25.57 -2.95 -15.44
C ASP A 178 26.05 -3.38 -16.84
N ASN A 179 25.16 -4.01 -17.62
CA ASN A 179 25.40 -4.38 -19.01
C ASN A 179 25.18 -3.25 -20.02
N GLN A 180 24.92 -2.01 -19.57
CA GLN A 180 24.62 -0.84 -20.42
C GLN A 180 23.45 -1.04 -21.39
N GLN A 181 22.48 -1.87 -21.01
CA GLN A 181 21.27 -2.16 -21.77
C GLN A 181 20.14 -1.20 -21.38
N LYS A 182 19.22 -0.97 -22.32
CA LYS A 182 17.99 -0.20 -22.03
C LYS A 182 17.12 -0.94 -21.00
N PRO A 183 16.38 -0.22 -20.12
CA PRO A 183 15.43 -0.84 -19.19
C PRO A 183 14.42 -1.75 -19.89
N LEU A 184 13.84 -2.69 -19.13
CA LEU A 184 12.82 -3.57 -19.67
C LEU A 184 11.58 -2.76 -20.04
N ARG A 185 11.02 -3.07 -21.21
CA ARG A 185 9.75 -2.49 -21.68
C ARG A 185 8.60 -3.48 -21.67
N ASN A 186 8.90 -4.76 -21.47
CA ASN A 186 7.93 -5.85 -21.50
C ASN A 186 8.02 -6.64 -20.20
N VAL A 187 6.89 -6.77 -19.51
CA VAL A 187 6.75 -7.50 -18.25
C VAL A 187 7.11 -8.98 -18.41
N PHE A 188 6.88 -9.60 -19.57
CA PHE A 188 7.23 -11.02 -19.80
C PHE A 188 8.72 -11.33 -19.65
N GLU A 189 9.58 -10.34 -19.86
CA GLU A 189 11.01 -10.55 -19.72
C GLU A 189 11.43 -10.69 -18.25
N LEU A 190 10.55 -10.35 -17.29
CA LEU A 190 10.80 -10.51 -15.86
C LEU A 190 11.00 -11.96 -15.44
N GLU A 191 10.34 -12.93 -16.10
CA GLU A 191 10.48 -14.35 -15.76
C GLU A 191 11.94 -14.83 -15.81
N LYS A 192 12.75 -14.22 -16.68
CA LYS A 192 14.18 -14.54 -16.82
C LYS A 192 14.99 -14.20 -15.56
N TYR A 193 14.49 -13.32 -14.71
CA TYR A 193 15.16 -12.80 -13.52
C TYR A 193 14.56 -13.37 -12.22
N ILE A 194 13.56 -14.26 -12.30
CA ILE A 194 12.87 -14.81 -11.12
C ILE A 194 13.78 -15.71 -10.29
N GLU A 195 14.60 -16.56 -10.92
CA GLU A 195 15.50 -17.44 -10.15
C GLU A 195 16.56 -16.64 -9.38
N GLU A 196 17.12 -15.62 -10.03
CA GLU A 196 18.04 -14.66 -9.40
C GLU A 196 17.34 -13.89 -8.27
N ALA A 197 16.05 -13.55 -8.44
CA ALA A 197 15.22 -12.93 -7.42
C ALA A 197 15.06 -13.81 -6.18
N LYS A 198 14.77 -15.09 -6.36
CA LYS A 198 14.66 -16.05 -5.25
C LYS A 198 15.98 -16.16 -4.49
N GLU A 199 17.10 -16.24 -5.19
CA GLU A 199 18.43 -16.26 -4.55
C GLU A 199 18.67 -14.99 -3.73
N ALA A 200 18.38 -13.82 -4.29
CA ALA A 200 18.51 -12.54 -3.59
C ALA A 200 17.61 -12.45 -2.35
N ILE A 201 16.38 -12.97 -2.43
CA ILE A 201 15.46 -13.05 -1.30
C ILE A 201 16.04 -13.94 -0.20
N GLN A 202 16.57 -15.13 -0.54
CA GLN A 202 17.18 -16.03 0.45
C GLN A 202 18.40 -15.40 1.13
N LEU A 203 19.25 -14.71 0.37
CA LEU A 203 20.38 -13.98 0.91
C LEU A 203 19.92 -12.87 1.87
N LYS A 204 18.94 -12.07 1.45
CA LYS A 204 18.39 -10.99 2.30
C LYS A 204 17.73 -11.53 3.55
N LYS A 205 17.01 -12.65 3.45
CA LYS A 205 16.40 -13.34 4.58
C LYS A 205 17.45 -13.83 5.58
N SER A 206 18.51 -14.44 5.09
CA SER A 206 19.63 -14.91 5.92
C SER A 206 20.32 -13.74 6.63
N ALA A 207 20.59 -12.64 5.91
CA ALA A 207 21.17 -11.44 6.49
C ALA A 207 20.26 -10.80 7.55
N SER A 208 18.96 -10.66 7.24
CA SER A 208 17.96 -10.09 8.16
C SER A 208 17.83 -10.93 9.44
N ARG A 209 17.94 -12.26 9.34
CA ARG A 209 17.92 -13.16 10.50
C ARG A 209 19.17 -13.00 11.37
N LEU A 210 20.35 -12.85 10.77
CA LEU A 210 21.60 -12.61 11.50
C LEU A 210 21.55 -11.27 12.26
N GLU A 211 20.97 -10.25 11.65
CA GLU A 211 20.76 -8.92 12.24
C GLU A 211 19.58 -8.88 13.23
N GLY A 212 18.76 -9.93 13.29
CA GLY A 212 17.57 -10.01 14.15
C GLY A 212 16.44 -9.07 13.73
N ILE A 213 16.43 -8.63 12.46
CA ILE A 213 15.43 -7.73 11.86
C ILE A 213 14.41 -8.45 10.96
N ASP A 214 14.33 -9.78 11.04
CA ASP A 214 13.39 -10.64 10.31
C ASP A 214 11.99 -10.70 10.94
N ARG A 215 11.56 -9.60 11.56
CA ARG A 215 10.27 -9.47 12.26
C ARG A 215 9.79 -8.03 12.28
N VAL A 216 8.51 -7.84 12.59
CA VAL A 216 7.88 -6.52 12.70
C VAL A 216 8.33 -5.81 13.98
N PHE A 217 8.77 -4.55 13.85
CA PHE A 217 9.05 -3.61 14.92
C PHE A 217 8.01 -2.50 14.87
N LYS A 218 7.06 -2.53 15.80
CA LYS A 218 5.95 -1.58 15.81
C LYS A 218 6.41 -0.15 16.06
N ARG A 219 5.77 0.81 15.41
CA ARG A 219 5.95 2.23 15.70
C ARG A 219 5.53 2.49 17.15
N ARG A 220 6.44 3.04 17.96
CA ARG A 220 6.07 3.54 19.30
C ARG A 220 5.26 4.80 19.10
N GLU A 221 3.97 4.76 19.44
CA GLU A 221 3.17 5.97 19.56
C GLU A 221 3.79 6.81 20.70
N ALA A 222 4.08 8.09 20.42
CA ALA A 222 4.49 9.01 21.45
C ALA A 222 3.33 9.12 22.46
N GLN A 223 3.56 8.66 23.69
CA GLN A 223 2.69 8.93 24.84
C GLN A 223 2.77 10.40 25.23
#